data_AF-A0A1B1S9V0-F1
#
_entry.id   AF-A0A1B1S9V0-F1
#
_cell.length_a   1.000
_cell.length_b   1.000
_cell.length_c   1.000
_cell.angle_alpha   90.00
_cell.angle_beta   90.00
_cell.angle_gamma   90.00
#
_symmetry.space_group_name_H-M   'P 1'
#
loop_
_entity.id
_entity.type
_entity.pdbx_description
1 polymer ?
#
loop_
_entity_poly.entity_id
_entity_poly.type
_entity_poly.pdbx_seq_one_letter_code
_entity_poly.pdbx_strand_id
1 'polypeptide(L)'
;MMVAINFYCLHFVDHALLESGVVNINIPYITVLIIAPVTFIVSTVAYFRNNSLSVCFECHAHFGRSNERGFLGKIFSREGRFQLRMLMLASLIISVYAWAYYFWRYSNVNYNSADIFFYIWIPVILYVLSLVNLGIRYVSIDAFYRKNIAGEANDHVSSTLIRYIILCGDNMFLHIGGTDDLETKADTPAQSYILYRERVSEYDAINTFSGIVGNAFRPNLRFLYENSNFHIDCNIFHYICVLDSASELHGSGLEGEWFTQSELLRMVENREVSPMLISEIERLYTVIMAFKTYDISGRRLYDIKHYKPSFRLHDIASLIVDYNDPQWLFVAKDNEDRPFFYFKRFWRRYVRGISD
;
A
#
# COMPACT_ATOMS: atom_id res chain seq x y z
N MET A 1 -25.71 4.82 23.90
CA MET A 1 -26.67 5.63 24.69
C MET A 1 -27.28 6.76 23.85
N MET A 2 -26.52 7.76 23.36
CA MET A 2 -27.08 8.88 22.58
C MET A 2 -27.62 8.53 21.17
N VAL A 3 -27.09 7.50 20.50
CA VAL A 3 -27.68 6.98 19.24
C VAL A 3 -29.00 6.24 19.50
N ALA A 4 -29.09 5.51 20.62
CA ALA A 4 -30.33 4.88 21.06
C ALA A 4 -31.37 5.94 21.46
N ILE A 5 -30.95 7.01 22.15
CA ILE A 5 -31.79 8.19 22.45
C ILE A 5 -32.25 8.87 21.16
N ASN A 6 -31.42 8.96 20.13
CA ASN A 6 -31.80 9.57 18.84
C ASN A 6 -32.82 8.71 18.08
N PHE A 7 -32.63 7.38 18.03
CA PHE A 7 -33.64 6.45 17.49
C PHE A 7 -34.94 6.48 18.31
N TYR A 8 -34.86 6.69 19.63
CA TYR A 8 -36.00 6.84 20.52
C TYR A 8 -36.74 8.18 20.27
N CYS A 9 -36.00 9.28 20.05
CA CYS A 9 -36.55 10.62 19.80
C CYS A 9 -37.11 10.80 18.38
N LEU A 10 -36.63 10.06 17.38
CA LEU A 10 -37.01 10.27 15.97
C LEU A 10 -38.32 9.60 15.53
N HIS A 11 -38.98 8.73 16.32
CA HIS A 11 -40.31 8.23 15.93
C HIS A 11 -41.20 7.55 17.01
N PHE A 12 -40.80 7.47 18.29
CA PHE A 12 -41.53 6.69 19.31
C PHE A 12 -41.50 7.33 20.71
N VAL A 13 -41.64 8.66 20.83
CA VAL A 13 -41.64 9.28 22.16
C VAL A 13 -42.99 9.08 22.85
N ASP A 14 -42.97 8.26 23.88
CA ASP A 14 -44.04 8.11 24.87
C ASP A 14 -44.24 9.46 25.59
N HIS A 15 -45.46 10.01 25.51
CA HIS A 15 -45.77 11.37 26.00
C HIS A 15 -45.46 11.58 27.49
N ALA A 16 -45.38 10.50 28.28
CA ALA A 16 -45.08 10.53 29.71
C ALA A 16 -43.65 10.99 30.06
N LEU A 17 -42.67 10.77 29.19
CA LEU A 17 -41.26 11.19 29.42
C LEU A 17 -41.00 12.66 29.07
N LEU A 18 -41.88 13.27 28.27
CA LEU A 18 -41.86 14.71 28.01
C LEU A 18 -42.39 15.50 29.21
N GLU A 19 -43.47 15.00 29.83
CA GLU A 19 -44.10 15.64 30.99
C GLU A 19 -43.26 15.53 32.25
N SER A 20 -42.39 14.51 32.37
CA SER A 20 -41.50 14.33 33.52
C SER A 20 -40.28 15.28 33.53
N GLY A 21 -40.09 16.10 32.49
CA GLY A 21 -38.98 17.07 32.39
C GLY A 21 -37.59 16.43 32.22
N VAL A 22 -37.52 15.12 31.96
CA VAL A 22 -36.26 14.36 31.87
C VAL A 22 -35.61 14.53 30.48
N VAL A 23 -36.40 14.80 29.44
CA VAL A 23 -35.94 14.97 28.05
C VAL A 23 -36.45 16.30 27.50
N ASN A 24 -35.53 17.21 27.18
CA ASN A 24 -35.84 18.53 26.63
C ASN A 24 -35.55 18.56 25.11
N ILE A 25 -36.61 18.62 24.30
CA ILE A 25 -36.52 18.65 22.82
C ILE A 25 -35.79 19.91 22.31
N ASN A 26 -35.77 21.00 23.10
CA ASN A 26 -35.15 22.26 22.69
C ASN A 26 -33.62 22.26 22.82
N ILE A 27 -33.01 21.19 23.33
CA ILE A 27 -31.56 21.09 23.48
C ILE A 27 -30.93 20.62 22.17
N PRO A 28 -29.94 21.34 21.63
CA PRO A 28 -29.26 20.94 20.41
C PRO A 28 -28.50 19.62 20.61
N TYR A 29 -28.59 18.75 19.61
CA TYR A 29 -27.92 17.46 19.62
C TYR A 29 -26.39 17.62 19.73
N ILE A 30 -25.80 17.09 20.81
CA ILE A 30 -24.37 17.16 21.08
C ILE A 30 -23.64 16.11 20.22
N THR A 31 -23.35 16.47 18.97
CA THR A 31 -22.74 15.59 17.96
C THR A 31 -21.38 15.04 18.38
N VAL A 32 -20.58 15.83 19.10
CA VAL A 32 -19.20 15.47 19.46
C VAL A 32 -19.12 14.25 20.36
N LEU A 33 -20.13 13.99 21.20
CA LEU A 33 -20.20 12.81 22.07
C LEU A 33 -20.30 11.49 21.29
N ILE A 34 -20.67 11.55 20.01
CA ILE A 34 -20.77 10.37 19.14
C ILE A 34 -19.65 10.38 18.09
N ILE A 35 -19.41 11.51 17.43
CA ILE A 35 -18.42 11.59 16.36
C ILE A 35 -17.03 11.26 16.89
N ALA A 36 -16.64 11.79 18.05
CA ALA A 36 -15.31 11.56 18.61
C ALA A 36 -15.03 10.07 18.94
N PRO A 37 -15.90 9.34 19.69
CA PRO A 37 -15.63 7.94 20.00
C PRO A 37 -15.73 7.04 18.76
N VAL A 38 -16.66 7.31 17.84
CA VAL A 38 -16.73 6.56 16.57
C VAL A 38 -15.46 6.76 15.76
N THR A 39 -14.98 8.01 15.64
CA THR A 39 -13.72 8.32 14.94
C THR A 39 -12.54 7.64 15.61
N PHE A 40 -12.50 7.59 16.94
CA PHE A 40 -11.45 6.89 17.69
C PHE A 40 -11.45 5.39 17.39
N ILE A 41 -12.62 4.73 17.45
CA ILE A 41 -12.74 3.30 17.16
C ILE A 41 -12.33 3.00 15.72
N VAL A 42 -12.86 3.74 14.75
CA VAL A 42 -12.55 3.52 13.32
C VAL A 42 -11.07 3.77 13.04
N SER A 43 -10.51 4.86 13.58
CA SER A 43 -9.08 5.18 13.41
C SER A 43 -8.17 4.14 14.08
N THR A 44 -8.58 3.58 15.22
CA THR A 44 -7.86 2.51 15.91
C THR A 44 -7.87 1.22 15.08
N VAL A 45 -9.04 0.82 14.58
CA VAL A 45 -9.16 -0.33 13.66
C VAL A 45 -8.32 -0.10 12.41
N ALA A 46 -8.32 1.12 11.86
CA ALA A 46 -7.52 1.46 10.70
C ALA A 46 -6.01 1.39 11.00
N TYR A 47 -5.57 1.90 12.15
CA TYR A 47 -4.18 1.88 12.59
C TYR A 47 -3.63 0.45 12.72
N PHE A 48 -4.40 -0.47 13.31
CA PHE A 48 -3.99 -1.87 13.44
C PHE A 48 -4.08 -2.65 12.12
N ARG A 49 -5.02 -2.31 11.23
CA ARG A 49 -5.17 -2.98 9.94
C ARG A 49 -4.13 -2.54 8.90
N ASN A 50 -3.55 -1.35 9.04
CA ASN A 50 -2.44 -0.81 8.23
C ASN A 50 -2.54 -1.18 6.73
N ASN A 51 -1.69 -2.07 6.23
CA ASN A 51 -1.62 -2.46 4.81
C ASN A 51 -2.83 -3.29 4.32
N SER A 52 -3.66 -3.82 5.23
CA SER A 52 -4.84 -4.61 4.89
C SER A 52 -6.08 -3.76 4.61
N LEU A 53 -6.03 -2.44 4.86
CA LEU A 53 -7.10 -1.53 4.41
C LEU A 53 -7.26 -1.64 2.90
N SER A 54 -8.49 -1.46 2.43
CA SER A 54 -8.78 -1.46 0.99
C SER A 54 -7.99 -0.39 0.26
N VAL A 55 -7.96 0.83 0.79
CA VAL A 55 -7.29 1.97 0.15
C VAL A 55 -5.79 1.75 0.03
N CYS A 56 -5.13 1.32 1.11
CA CYS A 56 -3.69 1.02 1.08
C CYS A 56 -3.38 -0.14 0.14
N PHE A 57 -4.23 -1.17 0.14
CA PHE A 57 -4.05 -2.31 -0.75
C PHE A 57 -4.22 -1.94 -2.23
N GLU A 58 -5.22 -1.14 -2.56
CA GLU A 58 -5.46 -0.63 -3.91
C GLU A 58 -4.30 0.24 -4.38
N CYS A 59 -3.81 1.12 -3.51
CA CYS A 59 -2.60 1.89 -3.76
C CYS A 59 -1.38 0.97 -4.03
N HIS A 60 -1.23 -0.13 -3.27
CA HIS A 60 -0.17 -1.11 -3.51
C HIS A 60 -0.36 -1.94 -4.77
N ALA A 61 -1.60 -2.23 -5.15
CA ALA A 61 -1.89 -2.99 -6.36
C ALA A 61 -1.55 -2.19 -7.62
N HIS A 62 -1.91 -0.90 -7.63
CA HIS A 62 -1.70 -0.02 -8.78
C HIS A 62 -0.29 0.59 -8.85
N PHE A 63 0.26 1.05 -7.72
CA PHE A 63 1.51 1.82 -7.71
C PHE A 63 2.69 1.04 -7.12
N GLY A 64 2.47 -0.20 -6.70
CA GLY A 64 3.49 -1.00 -6.04
C GLY A 64 3.69 -0.67 -4.56
N ARG A 65 4.62 -1.39 -3.93
CA ARG A 65 4.94 -1.24 -2.51
C ARG A 65 5.72 0.04 -2.23
N SER A 66 5.79 0.43 -0.96
CA SER A 66 6.56 1.63 -0.55
C SER A 66 8.04 1.54 -0.94
N ASN A 67 8.60 0.33 -1.05
CA ASN A 67 9.99 0.12 -1.47
C ASN A 67 10.17 0.37 -2.98
N GLU A 68 9.17 -0.02 -3.78
CA GLU A 68 9.15 0.15 -5.23
C GLU A 68 8.90 1.61 -5.64
N ARG A 69 8.16 2.35 -4.82
CA ARG A 69 7.86 3.77 -5.05
C ARG A 69 8.98 4.72 -4.61
N GLY A 70 10.16 4.18 -4.32
CA GLY A 70 11.34 4.95 -3.90
C GLY A 70 11.13 5.73 -2.60
N PHE A 71 11.83 6.86 -2.49
CA PHE A 71 11.83 7.68 -1.28
C PHE A 71 10.45 8.27 -0.95
N LEU A 72 9.76 8.84 -1.94
CA LEU A 72 8.42 9.41 -1.75
C LEU A 72 7.41 8.36 -1.28
N GLY A 73 7.47 7.14 -1.82
CA GLY A 73 6.66 6.02 -1.34
C GLY A 73 6.86 5.70 0.15
N LYS A 74 8.10 5.69 0.60
CA LYS A 74 8.44 5.50 2.03
C LYS A 74 7.93 6.65 2.88
N ILE A 75 8.03 7.90 2.43
CA ILE A 75 7.45 9.06 3.13
C ILE A 75 5.94 8.93 3.22
N PHE A 76 5.22 8.73 2.13
CA PHE A 76 3.76 8.72 2.13
C PHE A 76 3.20 7.61 3.02
N SER A 77 3.81 6.42 3.00
CA SER A 77 3.40 5.32 3.89
C SER A 77 3.64 5.63 5.38
N ARG A 78 4.69 6.40 5.69
CA ARG A 78 4.98 6.85 7.06
C ARG A 78 4.04 7.99 7.48
N GLU A 79 3.77 8.93 6.59
CA GLU A 79 2.90 10.08 6.85
C GLU A 79 1.44 9.68 7.00
N GLY A 80 0.94 8.72 6.21
CA GLY A 80 -0.40 8.17 6.41
C GLY A 80 -0.58 7.56 7.82
N ARG A 81 0.44 6.85 8.32
CA ARG A 81 0.44 6.33 9.70
C ARG A 81 0.51 7.44 10.74
N PHE A 82 1.28 8.49 10.48
CA PHE A 82 1.35 9.65 11.37
C PHE A 82 0.00 10.37 11.47
N GLN A 83 -0.66 10.63 10.34
CA GLN A 83 -1.99 11.22 10.29
C GLN A 83 -3.02 10.39 11.05
N LEU A 84 -3.07 9.07 10.82
CA LEU A 84 -3.97 8.17 11.54
C LEU A 84 -3.72 8.18 13.04
N ARG A 85 -2.46 8.18 13.47
CA ARG A 85 -2.09 8.25 14.89
C ARG A 85 -2.52 9.58 15.52
N MET A 86 -2.33 10.70 14.82
CA MET A 86 -2.75 12.02 15.29
C MET A 86 -4.27 12.10 15.41
N LEU A 87 -5.01 11.63 14.40
CA LEU A 87 -6.48 11.59 14.43
C LEU A 87 -6.99 10.69 15.57
N MET A 88 -6.38 9.53 15.77
CA MET A 88 -6.70 8.63 16.88
C MET A 88 -6.45 9.30 18.24
N LEU A 89 -5.32 9.98 18.44
CA LEU A 89 -5.02 10.65 19.71
C LEU A 89 -5.97 11.84 19.94
N ALA A 90 -6.22 12.66 18.93
CA ALA A 90 -7.12 13.81 19.03
C ALA A 90 -8.56 13.37 19.34
N SER A 91 -9.07 12.35 18.64
CA SER A 91 -10.40 11.81 18.89
C SER A 91 -10.52 11.14 20.26
N LEU A 92 -9.47 10.50 20.77
CA LEU A 92 -9.43 9.98 22.14
C LEU A 92 -9.53 11.10 23.17
N ILE A 93 -8.69 12.14 23.06
CA ILE A 93 -8.72 13.30 23.97
C ILE A 93 -10.09 13.94 23.95
N ILE A 94 -10.66 14.15 22.75
CA ILE A 94 -12.00 14.73 22.59
C ILE A 94 -13.08 13.89 23.24
N SER A 95 -13.03 12.57 23.04
CA SER A 95 -13.99 11.66 23.65
C SER A 95 -13.91 11.71 25.18
N VAL A 96 -12.70 11.63 25.74
CA VAL A 96 -12.50 11.59 27.19
C VAL A 96 -13.00 12.88 27.84
N TYR A 97 -12.61 14.07 27.35
CA TYR A 97 -13.04 15.30 27.99
C TYR A 97 -14.53 15.56 27.78
N ALA A 98 -15.08 15.28 26.59
CA ALA A 98 -16.48 15.57 26.30
C ALA A 98 -17.42 14.72 27.16
N TRP A 99 -17.09 13.44 27.34
CA TRP A 99 -17.82 12.55 28.24
C TRP A 99 -17.59 12.90 29.72
N ALA A 100 -16.37 13.26 30.13
CA ALA A 100 -16.12 13.70 31.51
C ALA A 100 -16.93 14.95 31.87
N TYR A 101 -16.99 15.93 30.97
CA TYR A 101 -17.81 17.13 31.15
C TYR A 101 -19.31 16.81 31.18
N TYR A 102 -19.75 15.91 30.29
CA TYR A 102 -21.14 15.44 30.25
C TYR A 102 -21.56 14.79 31.58
N PHE A 103 -20.72 13.94 32.18
CA PHE A 103 -21.08 13.26 33.42
C PHE A 103 -21.02 14.16 34.66
N TRP A 104 -20.10 15.12 34.72
CA TRP A 104 -19.86 15.90 35.93
C TRP A 104 -20.57 17.25 35.98
N ARG A 105 -20.83 17.89 34.84
CA ARG A 105 -21.24 19.30 34.82
C ARG A 105 -22.46 19.61 33.96
N TYR A 106 -22.75 18.77 32.98
CA TYR A 106 -23.85 19.01 32.06
C TYR A 106 -25.21 18.89 32.75
N SER A 107 -26.10 19.84 32.47
CA SER A 107 -27.46 19.90 33.01
C SER A 107 -28.48 20.04 31.88
N ASN A 108 -29.48 19.16 31.85
CA ASN A 108 -30.53 19.10 30.82
C ASN A 108 -31.56 20.24 30.89
N VAL A 109 -31.28 21.31 31.64
CA VAL A 109 -32.23 22.41 31.84
C VAL A 109 -32.04 23.50 30.78
N ASN A 110 -30.80 23.92 30.49
CA ASN A 110 -30.48 24.95 29.51
C ASN A 110 -29.08 24.72 28.93
N TYR A 111 -28.92 24.97 27.62
CA TYR A 111 -27.62 24.95 26.96
C TYR A 111 -26.87 26.25 27.28
N ASN A 112 -25.89 26.17 28.17
CA ASN A 112 -25.17 27.32 28.70
C ASN A 112 -23.99 27.72 27.80
N SER A 113 -23.47 28.94 27.96
CA SER A 113 -22.25 29.41 27.29
C SER A 113 -21.04 28.51 27.56
N ALA A 114 -20.99 27.88 28.73
CA ALA A 114 -19.98 26.89 29.05
C ALA A 114 -20.11 25.63 28.16
N ASP A 115 -21.32 25.12 27.94
CA ASP A 115 -21.55 23.95 27.09
C ASP A 115 -21.12 24.22 25.64
N ILE A 116 -21.39 25.43 25.13
CA ILE A 116 -20.91 25.89 23.81
C ILE A 116 -19.37 25.84 23.76
N PHE A 117 -18.70 26.31 24.81
CA PHE A 117 -17.24 26.31 24.87
C PHE A 117 -16.66 24.89 24.84
N PHE A 118 -17.17 24.00 25.69
CA PHE A 118 -16.64 22.63 25.81
C PHE A 118 -16.97 21.75 24.60
N TYR A 119 -18.20 21.81 24.07
CA TYR A 119 -18.62 20.91 23.01
C TYR A 119 -18.34 21.41 21.58
N ILE A 120 -18.11 22.71 21.39
CA ILE A 120 -17.88 23.30 20.06
C ILE A 120 -16.49 23.91 19.97
N TRP A 121 -16.14 24.86 20.84
CA TRP A 121 -14.89 25.62 20.69
C TRP A 121 -13.64 24.78 20.96
N ILE A 122 -13.60 23.98 22.03
CA ILE A 122 -12.44 23.11 22.31
C ILE A 122 -12.14 22.14 21.15
N PRO A 123 -13.11 21.37 20.62
CA PRO A 123 -12.85 20.47 19.50
C PRO A 123 -12.40 21.23 18.23
N VAL A 124 -12.99 22.40 17.95
CA VAL A 124 -12.58 23.26 16.82
C VAL A 124 -11.15 23.74 16.99
N ILE A 125 -10.76 24.21 18.18
CA ILE A 125 -9.39 24.65 18.47
C ILE A 125 -8.41 23.49 18.30
N LEU A 126 -8.70 22.32 18.85
CA LEU A 126 -7.84 21.14 18.71
C LEU A 126 -7.70 20.71 17.24
N TYR A 127 -8.79 20.78 16.46
CA TYR A 127 -8.75 20.48 15.04
C TYR A 127 -7.89 21.49 14.27
N VAL A 128 -8.05 22.80 14.51
CA VAL A 128 -7.23 23.85 13.89
C VAL A 128 -5.76 23.68 14.24
N LEU A 129 -5.43 23.42 15.51
CA LEU A 129 -4.06 23.14 15.93
C LEU A 129 -3.47 21.92 15.21
N SER A 130 -4.27 20.86 15.01
CA SER A 130 -3.84 19.68 14.26
C SER A 130 -3.52 20.00 12.79
N LEU A 131 -4.31 20.86 12.16
CA LEU A 131 -4.07 21.32 10.78
C LEU A 131 -2.79 22.15 10.66
N VAL A 132 -2.57 23.09 11.59
CA VAL A 132 -1.34 23.89 11.63
C VAL A 132 -0.11 23.00 11.80
N ASN A 133 -0.17 22.02 12.71
CA ASN A 133 0.92 21.07 12.92
C ASN A 133 1.21 20.22 11.68
N LEU A 134 0.17 19.76 10.96
CA LEU A 134 0.34 19.06 9.68
C LEU A 134 0.94 19.98 8.60
N GLY A 135 0.51 21.23 8.53
CA GLY A 135 1.04 22.23 7.59
C GLY A 135 2.54 22.47 7.80
N ILE A 136 2.97 22.72 9.04
CA ILE A 136 4.39 22.91 9.38
C ILE A 136 5.20 21.65 9.00
N ARG A 137 4.68 20.47 9.30
CA ARG A 137 5.33 19.20 8.98
C ARG A 137 5.51 19.01 7.47
N TYR A 138 4.52 19.35 6.65
CA TYR A 138 4.64 19.22 5.20
C TYR A 138 5.61 20.22 4.59
N VAL A 139 5.63 21.46 5.07
CA VAL A 139 6.66 22.43 4.66
C VAL A 139 8.05 21.92 5.04
N SER A 140 8.21 21.31 6.22
CA SER A 140 9.49 20.72 6.63
C SER A 140 9.91 19.52 5.76
N ILE A 141 8.96 18.69 5.32
CA ILE A 141 9.26 17.54 4.45
C ILE A 141 9.63 18.03 3.04
N ASP A 142 8.91 19.01 2.49
CA ASP A 142 9.25 19.62 1.19
C ASP A 142 10.64 20.25 1.21
N ALA A 143 10.95 21.02 2.26
CA ALA A 143 12.27 21.62 2.44
C ALA A 143 13.38 20.55 2.55
N PHE A 144 13.13 19.45 3.26
CA PHE A 144 14.07 18.32 3.35
C PHE A 144 14.28 17.66 1.98
N TYR A 145 13.19 17.41 1.25
CA TYR A 145 13.21 16.78 -0.06
C TYR A 145 13.99 17.63 -1.08
N ARG A 146 13.72 18.95 -1.14
CA ARG A 146 14.46 19.87 -2.01
C ARG A 146 15.95 19.92 -1.67
N LYS A 147 16.31 19.91 -0.39
CA LYS A 147 17.71 20.06 0.04
C LYS A 147 18.54 18.80 -0.20
N ASN A 148 17.99 17.62 0.09
CA ASN A 148 18.76 16.38 0.12
C ASN A 148 18.58 15.52 -1.12
N ILE A 149 17.45 15.63 -1.82
CA ILE A 149 17.14 14.76 -2.95
C ILE A 149 17.12 15.54 -4.24
N ALA A 150 16.47 16.71 -4.31
CA ALA A 150 16.58 17.55 -5.51
C ALA A 150 18.00 18.11 -5.72
N GLY A 151 18.78 18.23 -4.65
CA GLY A 151 20.20 18.62 -4.70
C GLY A 151 21.12 17.55 -5.32
N GLU A 152 20.89 16.26 -5.03
CA GLU A 152 21.59 15.13 -5.67
C GLU A 152 20.96 14.74 -7.02
N ALA A 153 19.65 14.90 -7.17
CA ALA A 153 18.91 14.62 -8.40
C ALA A 153 19.08 15.67 -9.50
N ASN A 154 19.87 16.74 -9.29
CA ASN A 154 20.35 17.54 -10.40
C ASN A 154 21.21 16.74 -11.39
N ASP A 155 21.76 15.57 -10.98
CA ASP A 155 22.42 14.62 -11.89
C ASP A 155 21.43 13.59 -12.52
N HIS A 156 20.21 13.46 -11.98
CA HIS A 156 19.15 12.60 -12.49
C HIS A 156 17.85 13.40 -12.65
N VAL A 157 17.80 14.21 -13.73
CA VAL A 157 16.54 14.64 -14.37
C VAL A 157 15.57 13.46 -14.38
N SER A 158 14.27 13.69 -14.12
CA SER A 158 13.20 12.67 -14.10
C SER A 158 13.60 11.46 -14.96
N SER A 159 13.71 10.30 -14.32
CA SER A 159 14.33 9.13 -14.93
C SER A 159 13.32 7.99 -15.08
N THR A 160 13.73 6.96 -15.78
CA THR A 160 12.99 5.69 -15.83
C THR A 160 13.99 4.58 -15.57
N LEU A 161 13.70 3.77 -14.58
CA LEU A 161 14.52 2.65 -14.15
C LEU A 161 13.99 1.39 -14.84
N ILE A 162 14.84 0.75 -15.62
CA ILE A 162 14.53 -0.55 -16.23
C ILE A 162 15.29 -1.61 -15.46
N ARG A 163 14.56 -2.60 -14.92
CA ARG A 163 15.10 -3.70 -14.12
C ARG A 163 14.83 -5.02 -14.82
N TYR A 164 15.86 -5.88 -14.87
CA TYR A 164 15.79 -7.16 -15.55
C TYR A 164 15.97 -8.29 -14.53
N ILE A 165 14.97 -9.14 -14.37
CA ILE A 165 15.08 -10.37 -13.58
C ILE A 165 15.61 -11.47 -14.50
N ILE A 166 16.77 -12.04 -14.20
CA ILE A 166 17.41 -13.05 -15.05
C ILE A 166 17.18 -14.44 -14.43
N LEU A 167 16.51 -15.32 -15.18
CA LEU A 167 16.22 -16.69 -14.77
C LEU A 167 16.84 -17.71 -15.72
N CYS A 168 17.25 -18.85 -15.14
CA CYS A 168 17.63 -20.06 -15.87
C CYS A 168 17.00 -21.26 -15.15
N GLY A 169 15.94 -21.82 -15.72
CA GLY A 169 15.14 -22.86 -15.05
C GLY A 169 14.56 -22.37 -13.72
N ASP A 170 14.95 -23.02 -12.61
CA ASP A 170 14.54 -22.66 -11.24
C ASP A 170 15.62 -21.88 -10.46
N ASN A 171 16.59 -21.31 -11.17
CA ASN A 171 17.63 -20.47 -10.59
C ASN A 171 17.47 -19.02 -11.04
N MET A 172 17.79 -18.08 -10.15
CA MET A 172 17.82 -16.66 -10.42
C MET A 172 19.25 -16.14 -10.25
N PHE A 173 19.68 -15.29 -11.17
CA PHE A 173 21.01 -14.68 -11.12
C PHE A 173 20.96 -13.38 -10.33
N LEU A 174 21.75 -13.29 -9.25
CA LEU A 174 21.80 -12.13 -8.37
C LEU A 174 23.23 -11.65 -8.15
N HIS A 175 23.38 -10.35 -7.97
CA HIS A 175 24.63 -9.75 -7.52
C HIS A 175 24.55 -9.55 -6.01
N ILE A 176 25.57 -9.99 -5.29
CA ILE A 176 25.76 -9.67 -3.88
C ILE A 176 26.77 -8.54 -3.82
N GLY A 177 26.35 -7.37 -3.34
CA GLY A 177 27.23 -6.21 -3.20
C GLY A 177 28.44 -6.53 -2.33
N GLY A 178 29.60 -5.99 -2.73
CA GLY A 178 30.85 -6.19 -2.02
C GLY A 178 30.90 -5.47 -0.67
N THR A 179 31.95 -5.71 0.13
CA THR A 179 32.17 -5.03 1.41
C THR A 179 32.37 -3.51 1.29
N ASP A 180 32.71 -3.02 0.09
CA ASP A 180 32.88 -1.59 -0.21
C ASP A 180 31.63 -0.93 -0.81
N ASP A 181 30.57 -1.71 -1.11
CA ASP A 181 29.32 -1.15 -1.61
C ASP A 181 28.44 -0.66 -0.47
N LEU A 182 27.81 0.51 -0.67
CA LEU A 182 26.78 1.05 0.24
C LEU A 182 25.57 0.10 0.36
N GLU A 183 25.38 -0.79 -0.61
CA GLU A 183 24.32 -1.80 -0.66
C GLU A 183 24.90 -3.22 -0.57
N THR A 184 25.14 -3.70 0.64
CA THR A 184 25.61 -5.08 0.91
C THR A 184 24.55 -6.16 0.65
N LYS A 185 23.45 -5.82 -0.02
CA LYS A 185 22.29 -6.71 -0.19
C LYS A 185 22.23 -7.23 -1.60
N ALA A 186 21.81 -8.49 -1.73
CA ALA A 186 21.60 -9.13 -3.01
C ALA A 186 20.49 -8.44 -3.80
N ASP A 187 20.77 -8.03 -5.03
CA ASP A 187 19.79 -7.45 -5.95
C ASP A 187 19.99 -7.99 -7.38
N THR A 188 19.11 -7.61 -8.30
CA THR A 188 19.36 -7.91 -9.72
C THR A 188 20.60 -7.14 -10.24
N PRO A 189 21.55 -7.82 -10.89
CA PRO A 189 22.73 -7.17 -11.47
C PRO A 189 22.40 -6.26 -12.65
N ALA A 190 21.29 -6.53 -13.35
CA ALA A 190 20.94 -5.86 -14.59
C ALA A 190 19.88 -4.78 -14.32
N GLN A 191 20.36 -3.54 -14.16
CA GLN A 191 19.53 -2.35 -14.02
C GLN A 191 20.11 -1.18 -14.80
N SER A 192 19.24 -0.32 -15.34
CA SER A 192 19.68 0.87 -16.07
C SER A 192 18.71 2.02 -15.88
N TYR A 193 19.28 3.21 -15.66
CA TYR A 193 18.54 4.47 -15.64
C TYR A 193 18.58 5.10 -17.04
N ILE A 194 17.41 5.39 -17.58
CA ILE A 194 17.23 6.17 -18.80
C ILE A 194 16.49 7.48 -18.48
N LEU A 195 16.46 8.41 -19.43
CA LEU A 195 15.60 9.59 -19.34
C LEU A 195 14.13 9.17 -19.17
N TYR A 196 13.34 9.98 -18.46
CA TYR A 196 11.93 9.70 -18.21
C TYR A 196 11.18 9.32 -19.48
N ARG A 197 10.51 8.17 -19.42
CA ARG A 197 9.55 7.74 -20.43
C ARG A 197 8.29 7.24 -19.73
N GLU A 198 7.14 7.61 -20.28
CA GLU A 198 5.85 7.07 -19.84
C GLU A 198 5.67 5.62 -20.27
N ARG A 199 6.32 5.22 -21.37
CA ARG A 199 6.32 3.85 -21.90
C ARG A 199 7.68 3.51 -22.45
N VAL A 200 8.13 2.29 -22.20
CA VAL A 200 9.37 1.73 -22.76
C VAL A 200 8.97 0.67 -23.79
N SER A 201 9.47 0.80 -25.02
CA SER A 201 9.24 -0.23 -26.04
C SER A 201 10.11 -1.46 -25.77
N GLU A 202 9.67 -2.63 -26.22
CA GLU A 202 10.49 -3.85 -26.12
C GLU A 202 11.85 -3.67 -26.82
N TYR A 203 11.89 -2.94 -27.93
CA TYR A 203 13.13 -2.61 -28.63
C TYR A 203 14.10 -1.79 -27.77
N ASP A 204 13.60 -0.78 -27.06
CA ASP A 204 14.41 0.01 -26.14
C ASP A 204 14.93 -0.86 -24.99
N ALA A 205 14.08 -1.70 -24.40
CA ALA A 205 14.48 -2.61 -23.33
C ALA A 205 15.55 -3.61 -23.79
N ILE A 206 15.40 -4.19 -24.98
CA ILE A 206 16.42 -5.08 -25.57
C ILE A 206 17.75 -4.34 -25.76
N ASN A 207 17.72 -3.13 -26.35
CA ASN A 207 18.95 -2.37 -26.57
C ASN A 207 19.65 -1.97 -25.27
N THR A 208 18.87 -1.54 -24.27
CA THR A 208 19.41 -1.22 -22.94
C THR A 208 20.02 -2.46 -22.30
N PHE A 209 19.35 -3.62 -22.36
CA PHE A 209 19.89 -4.86 -21.83
C PHE A 209 21.17 -5.32 -22.56
N SER A 210 21.17 -5.30 -23.89
CA SER A 210 22.36 -5.62 -24.69
C SER A 210 23.53 -4.67 -24.42
N GLY A 211 23.26 -3.40 -24.09
CA GLY A 211 24.28 -2.45 -23.63
C GLY A 211 24.93 -2.83 -22.30
N ILE A 212 24.21 -3.52 -21.40
CA ILE A 212 24.73 -3.99 -20.11
C ILE A 212 25.51 -5.30 -20.27
N VAL A 213 24.93 -6.28 -20.97
CA VAL A 213 25.46 -7.66 -21.06
C VAL A 213 26.53 -7.80 -22.15
N GLY A 214 26.43 -6.99 -23.21
CA GLY A 214 27.25 -7.04 -24.42
C GLY A 214 26.45 -7.45 -25.66
N ASN A 215 26.83 -6.91 -26.83
CA ASN A 215 26.08 -7.02 -28.09
C ASN A 215 25.98 -8.44 -28.70
N ALA A 216 26.71 -9.42 -28.17
CA ALA A 216 26.68 -10.80 -28.69
C ALA A 216 25.48 -11.61 -28.19
N PHE A 217 24.76 -11.09 -27.18
CA PHE A 217 23.67 -11.80 -26.53
C PHE A 217 22.31 -11.34 -27.08
N ARG A 218 21.47 -12.29 -27.52
CA ARG A 218 20.08 -12.03 -27.90
C ARG A 218 19.15 -12.53 -26.79
N PRO A 219 18.74 -11.64 -25.87
CA PRO A 219 17.97 -12.06 -24.71
C PRO A 219 16.52 -12.39 -25.11
N ASN A 220 15.96 -13.47 -24.55
CA ASN A 220 14.51 -13.68 -24.56
C ASN A 220 13.90 -12.82 -23.45
N LEU A 221 13.59 -11.55 -23.79
CA LEU A 221 13.01 -10.59 -22.87
C LEU A 221 11.50 -10.59 -22.97
N ARG A 222 10.84 -10.60 -21.81
CA ARG A 222 9.40 -10.43 -21.68
C ARG A 222 9.09 -9.34 -20.66
N PHE A 223 8.16 -8.46 -21.00
CA PHE A 223 7.64 -7.48 -20.05
C PHE A 223 6.83 -8.17 -18.95
N LEU A 224 7.05 -7.78 -17.69
CA LEU A 224 6.28 -8.26 -16.55
C LEU A 224 5.22 -7.23 -16.16
N TYR A 225 5.65 -6.13 -15.53
CA TYR A 225 4.76 -5.09 -15.03
C TYR A 225 5.50 -3.77 -14.86
N GLU A 226 4.73 -2.70 -14.80
CA GLU A 226 5.22 -1.36 -14.52
C GLU A 226 4.73 -0.87 -13.17
N ASN A 227 5.57 -0.10 -12.49
CA ASN A 227 5.17 0.73 -11.38
C ASN A 227 5.18 2.18 -11.87
N SER A 228 4.02 2.67 -12.33
CA SER A 228 3.86 4.06 -12.71
C SER A 228 3.84 4.94 -11.47
N ASN A 229 4.74 5.92 -11.35
CA ASN A 229 4.57 6.98 -10.33
C ASN A 229 3.91 8.17 -11.01
N PHE A 230 2.65 8.45 -10.67
CA PHE A 230 1.88 9.56 -11.25
C PHE A 230 2.53 10.95 -11.00
N HIS A 231 3.51 11.03 -10.08
CA HIS A 231 4.25 12.26 -9.80
C HIS A 231 5.77 12.01 -9.60
N ILE A 232 6.50 12.26 -10.70
CA ILE A 232 7.73 13.07 -10.81
C ILE A 232 9.11 12.39 -10.70
N ASP A 233 9.30 11.28 -9.99
CA ASP A 233 10.68 10.86 -9.71
C ASP A 233 11.20 9.75 -10.65
N CYS A 234 10.49 8.62 -10.76
CA CYS A 234 10.94 7.51 -11.61
C CYS A 234 9.79 6.52 -11.91
N ASN A 235 9.61 6.16 -13.17
CA ASN A 235 8.84 4.98 -13.56
C ASN A 235 9.75 3.77 -13.50
N ILE A 236 9.24 2.63 -13.01
CA ILE A 236 10.01 1.38 -12.97
C ILE A 236 9.36 0.36 -13.89
N PHE A 237 10.10 -0.11 -14.88
CA PHE A 237 9.68 -1.18 -15.78
C PHE A 237 10.44 -2.46 -15.45
N HIS A 238 9.70 -3.53 -15.17
CA HIS A 238 10.26 -4.83 -14.84
C HIS A 238 10.16 -5.76 -16.05
N TYR A 239 11.30 -6.29 -16.44
CA TYR A 239 11.42 -7.29 -17.49
C TYR A 239 11.98 -8.58 -16.92
N ILE A 240 11.65 -9.69 -17.55
CA ILE A 240 12.28 -10.97 -17.30
C ILE A 240 13.11 -11.38 -18.49
N CYS A 241 14.34 -11.83 -18.24
CA CYS A 241 15.22 -12.44 -19.20
C CYS A 241 15.31 -13.94 -18.88
N VAL A 242 14.91 -14.79 -19.82
CA VAL A 242 14.93 -16.24 -19.66
C VAL A 242 16.07 -16.81 -20.47
N LEU A 243 16.96 -17.54 -19.81
CA LEU A 243 18.08 -18.24 -20.44
C LEU A 243 17.79 -19.74 -20.56
N ASP A 244 18.26 -20.35 -21.64
CA ASP A 244 18.19 -21.81 -21.81
C ASP A 244 19.31 -22.50 -21.01
N SER A 245 20.49 -21.85 -20.92
CA SER A 245 21.62 -22.32 -20.12
C SER A 245 22.27 -21.20 -19.31
N ALA A 246 22.64 -21.50 -18.06
CA ALA A 246 23.43 -20.62 -17.20
C ALA A 246 24.77 -20.20 -17.83
N SER A 247 25.28 -21.01 -18.77
CA SER A 247 26.52 -20.73 -19.48
C SER A 247 26.43 -19.57 -20.46
N GLU A 248 25.23 -19.16 -20.87
CA GLU A 248 25.03 -18.03 -21.79
C GLU A 248 25.47 -16.69 -21.20
N LEU A 249 25.55 -16.62 -19.86
CA LEU A 249 26.02 -15.43 -19.16
C LEU A 249 27.56 -15.42 -18.98
N HIS A 250 28.27 -16.52 -19.30
CA HIS A 250 29.73 -16.58 -19.18
C HIS A 250 30.39 -15.63 -20.19
N GLY A 251 31.18 -14.70 -19.68
CA GLY A 251 31.82 -13.66 -20.50
C GLY A 251 30.94 -12.43 -20.76
N SER A 252 29.75 -12.36 -20.15
CA SER A 252 29.02 -11.10 -20.06
C SER A 252 29.71 -10.14 -19.08
N GLY A 253 29.41 -8.85 -19.20
CA GLY A 253 29.87 -7.83 -18.23
C GLY A 253 29.17 -7.87 -16.88
N LEU A 254 28.31 -8.85 -16.62
CA LEU A 254 27.54 -8.95 -15.38
C LEU A 254 28.30 -9.77 -14.33
N GLU A 255 28.39 -9.22 -13.13
CA GLU A 255 28.92 -9.90 -11.95
C GLU A 255 27.77 -10.43 -11.09
N GLY A 256 27.83 -11.70 -10.67
CA GLY A 256 26.82 -12.30 -9.82
C GLY A 256 26.92 -13.81 -9.74
N GLU A 257 26.02 -14.40 -8.97
CA GLU A 257 25.93 -15.83 -8.72
C GLU A 257 24.50 -16.34 -8.96
N TRP A 258 24.41 -17.64 -9.27
CA TRP A 258 23.12 -18.31 -9.47
C TRP A 258 22.60 -18.86 -8.15
N PHE A 259 21.39 -18.45 -7.77
CA PHE A 259 20.72 -18.91 -6.57
C PHE A 259 19.49 -19.75 -6.91
N THR A 260 19.37 -20.90 -6.27
CA THR A 260 18.15 -21.70 -6.30
C THR A 260 17.03 -21.02 -5.53
N GLN A 261 15.78 -21.41 -5.78
CA GLN A 261 14.63 -20.92 -5.02
C GLN A 261 14.78 -21.11 -3.49
N SER A 262 15.34 -22.23 -3.05
CA SER A 262 15.54 -22.52 -1.61
C SER A 262 16.57 -21.59 -0.98
N GLU A 263 17.66 -21.30 -1.70
CA GLU A 263 18.69 -20.37 -1.24
C GLU A 263 18.15 -18.95 -1.17
N LEU A 264 17.41 -18.53 -2.20
CA LEU A 264 16.75 -17.23 -2.22
C LEU A 264 15.83 -17.03 -1.01
N LEU A 265 15.00 -18.03 -0.68
CA LEU A 265 14.13 -17.96 0.50
C LEU A 265 14.93 -17.80 1.80
N ARG A 266 16.04 -18.52 1.95
CA ARG A 266 16.94 -18.38 3.10
C ARG A 266 17.56 -16.98 3.16
N MET A 267 17.99 -16.42 2.03
CA MET A 267 18.54 -15.06 1.96
C MET A 267 17.49 -14.00 2.34
N VAL A 268 16.23 -14.20 1.93
CA VAL A 268 15.11 -13.33 2.32
C VAL A 268 14.88 -13.37 3.83
N GLU A 269 14.88 -14.56 4.43
CA GLU A 269 14.77 -14.75 5.89
C GLU A 269 15.94 -14.08 6.65
N ASN A 270 17.15 -14.20 6.13
CA ASN A 270 18.36 -13.59 6.69
C ASN A 270 18.45 -12.07 6.43
N ARG A 271 17.53 -11.47 5.67
CA ARG A 271 17.52 -10.06 5.26
C ARG A 271 18.72 -9.64 4.40
N GLU A 272 19.29 -10.61 3.68
CA GLU A 272 20.41 -10.43 2.76
C GLU A 272 19.95 -9.92 1.39
N VAL A 273 18.65 -9.90 1.10
CA VAL A 273 18.07 -9.46 -0.19
C VAL A 273 17.58 -8.01 -0.13
N SER A 274 17.72 -7.28 -1.24
CA SER A 274 17.26 -5.91 -1.40
C SER A 274 15.73 -5.82 -1.15
N PRO A 275 15.23 -4.79 -0.46
CA PRO A 275 13.78 -4.62 -0.25
C PRO A 275 12.98 -4.41 -1.55
N MET A 276 13.66 -3.98 -2.62
CA MET A 276 13.08 -3.86 -3.97
C MET A 276 12.79 -5.24 -4.53
N LEU A 277 13.82 -6.10 -4.60
CA LEU A 277 13.70 -7.46 -5.12
C LEU A 277 12.72 -8.33 -4.32
N ILE A 278 12.69 -8.18 -3.00
CA ILE A 278 11.66 -8.84 -2.17
C ILE A 278 10.25 -8.44 -2.62
N SER A 279 10.03 -7.16 -2.92
CA SER A 279 8.70 -6.67 -3.34
C SER A 279 8.33 -7.22 -4.72
N GLU A 280 9.29 -7.29 -5.64
CA GLU A 280 9.13 -7.89 -6.97
C GLU A 280 8.76 -9.38 -6.88
N ILE A 281 9.55 -10.17 -6.13
CA ILE A 281 9.31 -11.61 -5.94
C ILE A 281 7.96 -11.84 -5.28
N GLU A 282 7.62 -11.08 -4.23
CA GLU A 282 6.34 -11.24 -3.54
C GLU A 282 5.15 -10.90 -4.45
N ARG A 283 5.27 -9.89 -5.32
CA ARG A 283 4.23 -9.58 -6.31
C ARG A 283 4.06 -10.72 -7.31
N LEU A 284 5.16 -11.18 -7.92
CA LEU A 284 5.14 -12.27 -8.89
C LEU A 284 4.57 -13.56 -8.28
N TYR A 285 5.04 -13.92 -7.08
CA TYR A 285 4.50 -15.04 -6.31
C TYR A 285 3.00 -14.90 -6.08
N THR A 286 2.55 -13.73 -5.61
CA THR A 286 1.12 -13.49 -5.31
C THR A 286 0.25 -13.65 -6.56
N VAL A 287 0.69 -13.11 -7.70
CA VAL A 287 -0.02 -13.20 -8.97
C VAL A 287 -0.06 -14.65 -9.47
N ILE A 288 1.07 -15.35 -9.51
CA ILE A 288 1.13 -16.76 -9.97
C ILE A 288 0.28 -17.66 -9.09
N MET A 289 0.37 -17.50 -7.77
CA MET A 289 -0.40 -18.31 -6.84
C MET A 289 -1.89 -18.04 -6.95
N ALA A 290 -2.30 -16.80 -7.20
CA ALA A 290 -3.69 -16.46 -7.49
C ALA A 290 -4.16 -17.09 -8.80
N PHE A 291 -3.39 -16.92 -9.87
CA PHE A 291 -3.67 -17.48 -11.20
C PHE A 291 -3.80 -19.01 -11.19
N LYS A 292 -2.90 -19.70 -10.50
CA LYS A 292 -2.93 -21.17 -10.40
C LYS A 292 -4.13 -21.69 -9.60
N THR A 293 -4.71 -20.89 -8.70
CA THR A 293 -5.72 -21.36 -7.72
C THR A 293 -7.13 -20.90 -8.04
N TYR A 294 -7.27 -19.73 -8.67
CA TYR A 294 -8.54 -19.05 -8.87
C TYR A 294 -8.73 -18.60 -10.33
N ASP A 295 -9.99 -18.48 -10.74
CA ASP A 295 -10.35 -17.76 -11.95
C ASP A 295 -10.17 -16.24 -11.76
N ILE A 296 -10.27 -15.51 -12.86
CA ILE A 296 -10.21 -14.04 -12.91
C ILE A 296 -11.26 -13.36 -11.99
N SER A 297 -12.32 -14.10 -11.65
CA SER A 297 -13.44 -13.67 -10.83
C SER A 297 -13.28 -14.00 -9.33
N GLY A 298 -12.17 -14.65 -8.97
CA GLY A 298 -11.81 -15.08 -7.63
C GLY A 298 -12.49 -16.36 -7.14
N ARG A 299 -13.12 -17.14 -8.02
CA ARG A 299 -13.64 -18.49 -7.72
C ARG A 299 -12.54 -19.52 -7.83
N ARG A 300 -12.59 -20.58 -7.03
CA ARG A 300 -11.56 -21.63 -7.08
C ARG A 300 -11.63 -22.40 -8.39
N LEU A 301 -10.46 -22.76 -8.92
CA LEU A 301 -10.31 -23.71 -10.02
C LEU A 301 -10.41 -25.17 -9.54
N TYR A 302 -10.12 -25.42 -8.26
CA TYR A 302 -10.16 -26.73 -7.64
C TYR A 302 -11.20 -26.77 -6.52
N ASP A 303 -11.89 -27.89 -6.37
CA ASP A 303 -12.92 -28.07 -5.32
C ASP A 303 -12.35 -28.09 -3.90
N ILE A 304 -11.02 -28.24 -3.76
CA ILE A 304 -10.33 -28.30 -2.48
C ILE A 304 -10.17 -26.88 -1.92
N LYS A 305 -10.91 -26.59 -0.85
CA LYS A 305 -10.77 -25.36 -0.08
C LYS A 305 -9.35 -25.21 0.48
N HIS A 306 -8.78 -24.01 0.36
CA HIS A 306 -7.43 -23.67 0.82
C HIS A 306 -6.30 -24.46 0.15
N TYR A 307 -6.54 -25.01 -1.04
CA TYR A 307 -5.48 -25.58 -1.86
C TYR A 307 -4.39 -24.54 -2.14
N LYS A 308 -3.13 -24.96 -1.98
CA LYS A 308 -1.96 -24.14 -2.30
C LYS A 308 -1.08 -24.89 -3.29
N PRO A 309 -1.03 -24.48 -4.57
CA PRO A 309 -0.15 -25.11 -5.54
C PRO A 309 1.33 -24.87 -5.19
N SER A 310 2.23 -25.67 -5.77
CA SER A 310 3.67 -25.40 -5.65
C SER A 310 4.06 -24.23 -6.54
N PHE A 311 4.85 -23.31 -5.99
CA PHE A 311 5.51 -22.23 -6.72
C PHE A 311 6.91 -22.66 -7.14
N ARG A 312 7.25 -22.42 -8.41
CA ARG A 312 8.58 -22.58 -9.01
C ARG A 312 8.99 -21.31 -9.72
N LEU A 313 10.27 -20.94 -9.69
CA LEU A 313 10.73 -19.73 -10.39
C LEU A 313 10.51 -19.82 -11.90
N HIS A 314 10.64 -21.01 -12.48
CA HIS A 314 10.32 -21.24 -13.89
C HIS A 314 8.86 -20.91 -14.26
N ASP A 315 7.92 -20.95 -13.30
CA ASP A 315 6.52 -20.58 -13.55
C ASP A 315 6.38 -19.12 -14.02
N ILE A 316 7.31 -18.25 -13.62
CA ILE A 316 7.27 -16.83 -13.96
C ILE A 316 7.35 -16.64 -15.48
N ALA A 317 8.21 -17.42 -16.12
CA ALA A 317 8.44 -17.39 -17.56
C ALA A 317 7.39 -18.18 -18.36
N SER A 318 7.02 -19.36 -17.86
CA SER A 318 6.21 -20.34 -18.60
C SER A 318 4.71 -20.04 -18.63
N LEU A 319 4.19 -19.31 -17.64
CA LEU A 319 2.76 -19.02 -17.56
C LEU A 319 2.34 -17.80 -18.40
N ILE A 320 1.19 -17.91 -19.05
CA ILE A 320 0.55 -16.83 -19.83
C ILE A 320 -0.30 -15.96 -18.87
N VAL A 321 0.38 -15.29 -17.94
CA VAL A 321 -0.24 -14.34 -17.00
C VAL A 321 0.21 -12.94 -17.31
N ASP A 322 -0.72 -11.99 -17.23
CA ASP A 322 -0.42 -10.56 -17.19
C ASP A 322 -0.09 -10.16 -15.75
N TYR A 323 1.19 -9.87 -15.49
CA TYR A 323 1.64 -9.43 -14.16
C TYR A 323 1.35 -7.95 -13.88
N ASN A 324 1.00 -7.19 -14.92
CA ASN A 324 0.65 -5.79 -14.83
C ASN A 324 -0.81 -5.60 -14.39
N ASP A 325 -1.67 -6.59 -14.64
CA ASP A 325 -3.07 -6.55 -14.24
C ASP A 325 -3.23 -6.58 -12.70
N PRO A 326 -3.72 -5.49 -12.07
CA PRO A 326 -3.94 -5.44 -10.63
C PRO A 326 -5.06 -6.39 -10.15
N GLN A 327 -5.90 -6.89 -11.05
CA GLN A 327 -7.00 -7.80 -10.71
C GLN A 327 -6.51 -9.08 -10.03
N TRP A 328 -5.37 -9.63 -10.45
CA TRP A 328 -4.78 -10.81 -9.80
C TRP A 328 -4.41 -10.55 -8.34
N LEU A 329 -3.95 -9.33 -8.01
CA LEU A 329 -3.70 -8.95 -6.62
C LEU A 329 -5.02 -8.86 -5.83
N PHE A 330 -6.07 -8.29 -6.42
CA PHE A 330 -7.40 -8.26 -5.78
C PHE A 330 -8.00 -9.66 -5.58
N VAL A 331 -7.81 -10.58 -6.53
CA VAL A 331 -8.20 -11.99 -6.41
C VAL A 331 -7.42 -12.67 -5.28
N ALA A 332 -6.11 -12.45 -5.20
CA ALA A 332 -5.29 -12.97 -4.11
C ALA A 332 -5.80 -12.52 -2.73
N LYS A 333 -6.26 -11.27 -2.62
CA LYS A 333 -6.79 -10.70 -1.37
C LYS A 333 -8.18 -11.22 -1.01
N ASP A 334 -9.14 -11.09 -1.92
CA ASP A 334 -10.55 -11.42 -1.70
C ASP A 334 -11.02 -12.44 -2.76
N ASN A 335 -10.81 -13.71 -2.45
CA ASN A 335 -11.25 -14.89 -3.20
C ASN A 335 -12.35 -15.65 -2.46
N GLU A 336 -12.87 -16.71 -3.10
CA GLU A 336 -13.94 -17.58 -2.59
C GLU A 336 -13.62 -18.24 -1.24
N ASP A 337 -12.34 -18.44 -0.94
CA ASP A 337 -11.89 -18.98 0.34
C ASP A 337 -12.02 -17.99 1.50
N ARG A 338 -12.22 -16.70 1.22
CA ARG A 338 -12.39 -15.66 2.24
C ARG A 338 -13.84 -15.50 2.68
N PRO A 339 -14.07 -15.15 3.96
CA PRO A 339 -15.41 -14.86 4.45
C PRO A 339 -16.01 -13.66 3.70
N PHE A 340 -17.33 -13.72 3.50
CA PHE A 340 -18.12 -12.72 2.80
C PHE A 340 -17.68 -12.45 1.36
N PHE A 341 -17.10 -13.44 0.67
CA PHE A 341 -16.64 -13.31 -0.72
C PHE A 341 -17.67 -12.65 -1.64
N TYR A 342 -18.91 -13.15 -1.66
CA TYR A 342 -19.97 -12.60 -2.52
C TYR A 342 -20.28 -11.13 -2.22
N PHE A 343 -20.35 -10.75 -0.94
CA PHE A 343 -20.61 -9.36 -0.54
C PHE A 343 -19.44 -8.45 -0.91
N LYS A 344 -18.20 -8.88 -0.66
CA LYS A 344 -17.00 -8.13 -1.02
C LYS A 344 -16.85 -7.98 -2.53
N ARG A 345 -17.17 -9.02 -3.29
CA ARG A 345 -17.20 -8.99 -4.76
C ARG A 345 -18.24 -7.99 -5.26
N PHE A 346 -19.46 -8.04 -4.73
CA PHE A 346 -20.50 -7.07 -5.03
C PHE A 346 -20.02 -5.64 -4.74
N TRP A 347 -19.43 -5.40 -3.56
CA TRP A 347 -18.93 -4.07 -3.20
C TRP A 347 -17.83 -3.56 -4.15
N ARG A 348 -16.88 -4.43 -4.53
CA ARG A 348 -15.82 -4.06 -5.49
C ARG A 348 -16.39 -3.67 -6.84
N ARG A 349 -17.32 -4.46 -7.36
CA ARG A 349 -17.93 -4.25 -8.68
C ARG A 349 -18.79 -3.00 -8.74
N TYR A 350 -19.68 -2.81 -7.76
CA TYR A 350 -20.72 -1.77 -7.86
C TYR A 350 -20.40 -0.49 -7.09
N VAL A 351 -19.59 -0.54 -6.03
CA VAL A 351 -19.26 0.65 -5.23
C VAL A 351 -17.90 1.23 -5.60
N ARG A 352 -16.92 0.38 -5.92
CA ARG A 352 -15.57 0.85 -6.29
C ARG A 352 -15.35 0.97 -7.79
N GLY A 353 -16.23 0.38 -8.62
CA GLY A 353 -16.08 0.43 -10.08
C GLY A 353 -14.85 -0.33 -10.60
N ILE A 354 -14.28 -1.24 -9.81
CA ILE A 354 -13.21 -2.14 -10.27
C ILE A 354 -13.93 -3.23 -11.09
N SER A 355 -13.95 -3.08 -12.42
CA SER A 355 -14.60 -4.01 -13.34
C SER A 355 -13.77 -5.28 -13.52
N ASP A 356 -14.48 -6.40 -13.75
CA ASP A 356 -13.94 -7.74 -14.02
C ASP A 356 -13.17 -7.81 -15.34
#